data_AF-A0A133SKH2-F1
#
_entry.id   AF-A0A133SKH2-F1
#
_cell.length_a   1.000
_cell.length_b   1.000
_cell.length_c   1.000
_cell.angle_alpha   90.00
_cell.angle_beta   90.00
_cell.angle_gamma   90.00
#
_symmetry.space_group_name_H-M   'P 1'
#
loop_
_entity.id
_entity.type
_entity.pdbx_description
1 polymer ?
#
loop_
_entity_poly.entity_id
_entity_poly.type
_entity_poly.pdbx_seq_one_letter_code
_entity_poly.pdbx_strand_id
1 'polypeptide(L)'
;MMKTLIISGHPDLSTSVANQTILEELEKALPDAEIRKLDQLYPDAVIDVEAEQKALLEADLIVWQFPFWWYSLPWLMKKWLDEVFLHGFSHGSTAKLGGKKLLVSFTTGAPAEAYTGGEGSLGDIQKMVEIFPATAILCGLDYQGALYVHGVGYTTRDDEAKTESQRADAKAYAAKLIARIQEITG
;
A
#
# COMPACT_ATOMS: atom_id res chain seq x y z
N MET A 1 4.60 -18.57 -12.72
CA MET A 1 3.58 -17.60 -12.28
C MET A 1 4.29 -16.61 -11.38
N MET A 2 4.06 -15.31 -11.56
CA MET A 2 4.72 -14.28 -10.74
C MET A 2 4.23 -14.37 -9.28
N LYS A 3 5.16 -14.31 -8.32
CA LYS A 3 4.83 -14.26 -6.90
C LYS A 3 4.48 -12.83 -6.47
N THR A 4 3.32 -12.66 -5.85
CA THR A 4 2.87 -11.35 -5.35
C THR A 4 3.04 -11.27 -3.84
N LEU A 5 3.68 -10.21 -3.37
CA LEU A 5 3.81 -9.86 -1.96
C LEU A 5 3.08 -8.55 -1.70
N ILE A 6 2.13 -8.56 -0.78
CA ILE A 6 1.32 -7.41 -0.38
C ILE A 6 1.74 -7.00 1.04
N ILE A 7 2.29 -5.80 1.18
CA ILE A 7 2.64 -5.21 2.46
C ILE A 7 1.51 -4.29 2.90
N SER A 8 0.82 -4.64 3.98
CA SER A 8 -0.13 -3.73 4.64
C SER A 8 0.62 -2.83 5.62
N GLY A 9 0.62 -1.54 5.33
CA GLY A 9 1.23 -0.49 6.13
C GLY A 9 0.31 0.20 7.12
N HIS A 10 -0.91 -0.32 7.34
CA HIS A 10 -1.85 0.28 8.29
C HIS A 10 -1.37 0.04 9.73
N PRO A 11 -1.16 1.08 10.57
CA PRO A 11 -0.58 0.88 11.91
C PRO A 11 -1.47 0.17 12.94
N ASP A 12 -2.78 0.10 12.67
CA ASP A 12 -3.75 -0.64 13.49
C ASP A 12 -4.97 -1.03 12.64
N LEU A 13 -4.95 -2.21 12.00
CA LEU A 13 -6.03 -2.65 11.13
C LEU A 13 -7.35 -2.85 11.88
N SER A 14 -7.32 -3.10 13.19
CA SER A 14 -8.53 -3.37 13.99
C SER A 14 -9.50 -2.18 13.99
N THR A 15 -8.98 -0.98 13.76
CA THR A 15 -9.79 0.24 13.67
C THR A 15 -10.10 0.66 12.23
N SER A 16 -9.67 -0.09 11.21
CA SER A 16 -9.80 0.32 9.81
C SER A 16 -10.94 -0.40 9.07
N VAL A 17 -12.00 0.32 8.71
CA VAL A 17 -13.05 -0.22 7.81
C VAL A 17 -12.50 -0.49 6.40
N ALA A 18 -11.88 0.50 5.76
CA ALA A 18 -11.53 0.41 4.34
C ALA A 18 -10.33 -0.51 4.05
N ASN A 19 -9.18 -0.33 4.71
CA ASN A 19 -8.01 -1.19 4.46
C ASN A 19 -8.26 -2.64 4.86
N GLN A 20 -9.01 -2.90 5.95
CA GLN A 20 -9.39 -4.26 6.32
C GLN A 20 -10.25 -4.90 5.23
N THR A 21 -11.29 -4.20 4.77
CA THR A 21 -12.14 -4.69 3.67
C THR A 21 -11.34 -4.97 2.41
N ILE A 22 -10.41 -4.07 2.03
CA ILE A 22 -9.55 -4.26 0.84
C ILE A 22 -8.68 -5.51 0.98
N LEU A 23 -8.03 -5.70 2.13
CA LEU A 23 -7.16 -6.86 2.37
C LEU A 23 -7.94 -8.17 2.41
N GLU A 24 -9.14 -8.18 2.99
CA GLU A 24 -10.03 -9.36 2.98
C GLU A 24 -10.43 -9.76 1.57
N GLU A 25 -10.74 -8.79 0.68
CA GLU A 25 -11.05 -9.09 -0.72
C GLU A 25 -9.81 -9.56 -1.50
N LEU A 26 -8.63 -8.99 -1.23
CA LEU A 26 -7.36 -9.44 -1.80
C LEU A 26 -7.05 -10.89 -1.40
N GLU A 27 -7.18 -11.24 -0.12
CA GLU A 27 -6.96 -12.61 0.40
C GLU A 27 -7.88 -13.63 -0.29
N LYS A 28 -9.15 -13.27 -0.50
CA LYS A 28 -10.12 -14.16 -1.18
C LYS A 28 -9.77 -14.36 -2.65
N ALA A 29 -9.35 -13.30 -3.35
CA ALA A 29 -9.17 -13.31 -4.79
C ALA A 29 -7.76 -13.74 -5.25
N LEU A 30 -6.76 -13.62 -4.37
CA LEU A 30 -5.35 -13.86 -4.66
C LEU A 30 -4.77 -14.88 -3.65
N PRO A 31 -5.22 -16.16 -3.67
CA PRO A 31 -4.82 -17.16 -2.68
C PRO A 31 -3.32 -17.50 -2.71
N ASP A 32 -2.63 -17.21 -3.82
CA ASP A 32 -1.19 -17.42 -3.99
C ASP A 32 -0.35 -16.20 -3.60
N ALA A 33 -0.98 -15.07 -3.26
CA ALA A 33 -0.28 -13.88 -2.79
C ALA A 33 0.06 -14.00 -1.30
N GLU A 34 1.27 -13.60 -0.93
CA GLU A 34 1.63 -13.43 0.47
C GLU A 34 1.17 -12.04 0.95
N ILE A 35 0.36 -11.98 2.01
CA ILE A 35 -0.01 -10.71 2.64
C ILE A 35 0.66 -10.59 4.00
N ARG A 36 1.53 -9.59 4.15
CA ARG A 36 2.22 -9.26 5.38
C ARG A 36 1.59 -8.02 6.01
N LYS A 37 0.88 -8.21 7.13
CA LYS A 37 0.22 -7.14 7.89
C LYS A 37 1.16 -6.67 8.99
N LEU A 38 1.80 -5.51 8.79
CA LEU A 38 2.89 -5.07 9.65
C LEU A 38 2.46 -4.84 11.10
N ASP A 39 1.24 -4.35 11.34
CA ASP A 39 0.68 -4.15 12.68
C ASP A 39 0.50 -5.46 13.46
N GLN A 40 0.21 -6.55 12.75
CA GLN A 40 0.01 -7.88 13.33
C GLN A 40 1.31 -8.65 13.50
N LEU A 41 2.23 -8.52 12.55
CA LEU A 41 3.56 -9.14 12.62
C LEU A 41 4.45 -8.47 13.66
N TYR A 42 4.33 -7.15 13.81
CA TYR A 42 5.20 -6.31 14.64
C TYR A 42 4.38 -5.39 15.57
N PRO A 43 3.62 -5.94 16.53
CA PRO A 43 2.77 -5.16 17.44
C PRO A 43 3.58 -4.23 18.37
N ASP A 44 4.87 -4.52 18.57
CA ASP A 44 5.84 -3.68 19.31
C ASP A 44 6.72 -2.82 18.39
N ALA A 45 6.42 -2.82 17.08
CA ALA A 45 7.18 -2.19 16.02
C ALA A 45 8.65 -2.64 15.92
N VAL A 46 9.01 -3.82 16.40
CA VAL A 46 10.36 -4.39 16.19
C VAL A 46 10.37 -5.20 14.90
N ILE A 47 10.84 -4.59 13.81
CA ILE A 47 10.84 -5.22 12.48
C ILE A 47 11.90 -6.33 12.40
N ASP A 48 11.48 -7.54 12.04
CA ASP A 48 12.38 -8.60 11.63
C ASP A 48 12.86 -8.35 10.20
N VAL A 49 13.97 -7.63 10.09
CA VAL A 49 14.56 -7.23 8.82
C VAL A 49 14.87 -8.44 7.93
N GLU A 50 15.37 -9.55 8.49
CA GLU A 50 15.75 -10.72 7.70
C GLU A 50 14.51 -11.40 7.10
N ALA A 51 13.44 -11.55 7.89
CA ALA A 51 12.17 -12.11 7.41
C ALA A 51 11.56 -11.27 6.29
N GLU A 52 11.54 -9.94 6.43
CA GLU A 52 11.00 -9.02 5.42
C GLU A 52 11.85 -9.00 4.14
N GLN A 53 13.17 -8.97 4.27
CA GLN A 53 14.07 -9.06 3.13
C GLN A 53 13.90 -10.39 2.39
N LYS A 54 13.72 -11.50 3.11
CA LYS A 54 13.46 -12.81 2.50
C LYS A 54 12.16 -12.80 1.70
N ALA A 55 11.06 -12.28 2.26
CA ALA A 55 9.79 -12.18 1.55
C ALA A 55 9.93 -11.32 0.27
N LEU A 56 10.64 -10.19 0.35
CA LEU A 56 10.93 -9.33 -0.81
C LEU A 56 11.76 -10.04 -1.89
N LEU A 57 12.71 -10.90 -1.51
CA LEU A 57 13.50 -11.68 -2.48
C LEU A 57 12.65 -12.73 -3.20
N GLU A 58 11.68 -13.33 -2.52
CA GLU A 58 10.79 -14.33 -3.09
C GLU A 58 9.70 -13.75 -4.00
N ALA A 59 9.40 -12.44 -3.87
CA ALA A 59 8.37 -11.77 -4.67
C ALA A 59 8.86 -11.28 -6.04
N ASP A 60 8.00 -11.35 -7.05
CA ASP A 60 8.20 -10.70 -8.36
C ASP A 60 7.47 -9.34 -8.41
N LEU A 61 6.29 -9.26 -7.78
CA LEU A 61 5.48 -8.06 -7.60
C LEU A 61 5.37 -7.72 -6.12
N ILE A 62 5.73 -6.50 -5.76
CA ILE A 62 5.54 -5.91 -4.43
C ILE A 62 4.38 -4.93 -4.52
N VAL A 63 3.37 -5.11 -3.68
CA VAL A 63 2.22 -4.21 -3.54
C VAL A 63 2.29 -3.54 -2.17
N TRP A 64 2.26 -2.21 -2.15
CA TRP A 64 2.10 -1.44 -0.92
C TRP A 64 0.63 -1.08 -0.73
N GLN A 65 0.03 -1.43 0.41
CA GLN A 65 -1.34 -1.07 0.77
C GLN A 65 -1.35 -0.30 2.09
N PHE A 66 -1.76 0.97 2.08
CA PHE A 66 -1.74 1.79 3.32
C PHE A 66 -2.77 2.93 3.31
N PRO A 67 -3.09 3.50 4.48
CA PRO A 67 -3.75 4.79 4.55
C PRO A 67 -2.75 5.93 4.32
N PHE A 68 -3.08 6.87 3.44
CA PHE A 68 -2.21 8.01 3.11
C PHE A 68 -2.35 9.09 4.19
N TRP A 69 -1.44 9.08 5.15
CA TRP A 69 -1.46 9.95 6.31
C TRP A 69 -0.45 11.06 6.16
N TRP A 70 -0.90 12.30 6.42
CA TRP A 70 -0.08 13.50 6.23
C TRP A 70 0.62 13.53 4.87
N TYR A 71 -0.11 13.10 3.84
CA TYR A 71 0.37 13.07 2.45
C TYR A 71 1.63 12.21 2.26
N SER A 72 1.78 11.16 3.08
CA SER A 72 2.89 10.22 3.04
C SER A 72 2.50 8.84 3.58
N LEU A 73 3.50 7.97 3.74
CA LEU A 73 3.37 6.65 4.36
C LEU A 73 3.05 6.78 5.86
N PRO A 74 2.26 5.87 6.45
CA PRO A 74 2.12 5.77 7.90
C PRO A 74 3.45 5.47 8.58
N TRP A 75 3.58 5.83 9.85
CA TRP A 75 4.82 5.68 10.61
C TRP A 75 5.35 4.24 10.63
N LEU A 76 4.47 3.23 10.76
CA LEU A 76 4.88 1.83 10.80
C LEU A 76 5.45 1.37 9.47
N MET A 77 4.79 1.73 8.36
CA MET A 77 5.27 1.42 7.02
C MET A 77 6.55 2.18 6.69
N LYS A 78 6.66 3.44 7.12
CA LYS A 78 7.88 4.23 6.93
C LYS A 78 9.06 3.64 7.69
N LYS A 79 8.84 3.17 8.93
CA LYS A 79 9.84 2.44 9.72
C LYS A 79 10.26 1.14 9.05
N TRP A 80 9.31 0.33 8.58
CA TRP A 80 9.60 -0.87 7.80
C TRP A 80 10.44 -0.55 6.56
N LEU A 81 10.09 0.50 5.81
CA LEU A 81 10.87 0.93 4.66
C LEU A 81 12.30 1.30 5.07
N ASP A 82 12.46 2.12 6.12
CA ASP A 82 13.77 2.59 6.59
C ASP A 82 14.68 1.46 7.11
N GLU A 83 14.12 0.44 7.76
CA GLU A 83 14.88 -0.67 8.34
C GLU A 83 15.13 -1.82 7.37
N VAL A 84 14.23 -2.04 6.41
CA VAL A 84 14.33 -3.15 5.46
C VAL A 84 15.10 -2.75 4.20
N PHE A 85 14.96 -1.49 3.74
CA PHE A 85 15.58 -1.02 2.49
C PHE A 85 17.00 -0.49 2.71
N LEU A 86 17.88 -1.39 3.15
CA LEU A 86 19.27 -1.08 3.48
C LEU A 86 20.20 -1.10 2.25
N HIS A 87 21.29 -0.33 2.36
CA HIS A 87 22.38 -0.36 1.38
C HIS A 87 22.95 -1.78 1.26
N GLY A 88 23.15 -2.24 0.03
CA GLY A 88 23.59 -3.60 -0.29
C GLY A 88 22.47 -4.64 -0.34
N PHE A 89 21.23 -4.23 -0.03
CA PHE A 89 20.03 -5.02 -0.24
C PHE A 89 19.06 -4.36 -1.24
N SER A 90 18.49 -3.21 -0.92
CA SER A 90 17.51 -2.55 -1.80
C SER A 90 18.17 -1.69 -2.86
N HIS A 91 19.29 -1.06 -2.52
CA HIS A 91 20.04 -0.13 -3.36
C HIS A 91 21.55 -0.27 -3.14
N GLY A 92 22.33 0.40 -3.99
CA GLY A 92 23.79 0.26 -4.05
C GLY A 92 24.24 -0.80 -5.06
N SER A 93 25.56 -0.98 -5.21
CA SER A 93 26.14 -1.82 -6.27
C SER A 93 25.84 -3.31 -6.14
N THR A 94 25.43 -3.78 -4.95
CA THR A 94 25.08 -5.19 -4.68
C THR A 94 23.58 -5.37 -4.40
N ALA A 95 22.74 -4.42 -4.82
CA ALA A 95 21.29 -4.48 -4.62
C ALA A 95 20.68 -5.75 -5.23
N LYS A 96 19.64 -6.27 -4.59
CA LYS A 96 18.97 -7.53 -4.90
C LYS A 96 17.51 -7.36 -5.36
N LEU A 97 16.98 -6.13 -5.29
CA LEU A 97 15.58 -5.85 -5.64
C LEU A 97 15.39 -5.45 -7.11
N GLY A 98 16.47 -5.20 -7.85
CA GLY A 98 16.40 -4.75 -9.24
C GLY A 98 15.56 -5.66 -10.13
N GLY A 99 14.71 -5.07 -10.97
CA GLY A 99 13.84 -5.76 -11.92
C GLY A 99 12.51 -6.27 -11.34
N LYS A 100 12.34 -6.27 -10.02
CA LYS A 100 11.05 -6.55 -9.38
C LYS A 100 10.08 -5.39 -9.60
N LYS A 101 8.78 -5.66 -9.58
CA LYS A 101 7.73 -4.67 -9.83
C LYS A 101 7.23 -4.05 -8.52
N LEU A 102 6.89 -2.76 -8.55
CA LEU A 102 6.27 -2.06 -7.42
C LEU A 102 4.93 -1.46 -7.84
N LEU A 103 3.85 -1.89 -7.20
CA LEU A 103 2.53 -1.28 -7.29
C LEU A 103 2.21 -0.58 -5.97
N VAL A 104 1.80 0.69 -6.04
CA VAL A 104 1.37 1.43 -4.86
C VAL A 104 -0.16 1.49 -4.81
N SER A 105 -0.72 1.24 -3.64
CA SER A 105 -2.15 1.27 -3.37
C SER A 105 -2.40 1.97 -2.04
N PHE A 106 -3.27 2.98 -2.02
CA PHE A 106 -3.58 3.66 -0.77
C PHE A 106 -5.01 4.17 -0.65
N THR A 107 -5.38 4.56 0.56
CA THR A 107 -6.69 5.13 0.90
C THR A 107 -6.51 6.55 1.41
N THR A 108 -7.42 7.46 1.08
CA THR A 108 -7.43 8.82 1.65
C THR A 108 -8.73 9.07 2.41
N GLY A 109 -8.64 9.89 3.46
CA GLY A 109 -9.81 10.23 4.27
C GLY A 109 -10.71 11.28 3.62
N ALA A 110 -10.12 12.30 3.01
CA ALA A 110 -10.86 13.37 2.34
C ALA A 110 -11.44 12.90 1.00
N PRO A 111 -12.55 13.49 0.53
CA PRO A 111 -13.16 13.11 -0.73
C PRO A 111 -12.32 13.62 -1.92
N ALA A 112 -12.61 13.15 -3.13
CA ALA A 112 -11.77 13.40 -4.31
C ALA A 112 -11.66 14.90 -4.64
N GLU A 113 -12.72 15.68 -4.37
CA GLU A 113 -12.79 17.13 -4.60
C GLU A 113 -11.78 17.90 -3.75
N ALA A 114 -11.32 17.31 -2.64
CA ALA A 114 -10.29 17.89 -1.81
C ALA A 114 -8.91 17.86 -2.48
N TYR A 115 -8.71 17.07 -3.54
CA TYR A 115 -7.40 16.82 -4.16
C TYR A 115 -7.27 17.30 -5.62
N THR A 116 -7.99 18.37 -5.98
CA THR A 116 -8.04 18.90 -7.35
C THR A 116 -6.83 19.75 -7.73
N GLY A 117 -6.01 20.20 -6.78
CA GLY A 117 -4.90 21.13 -7.02
C GLY A 117 -5.32 22.58 -7.30
N GLY A 118 -6.62 22.88 -7.22
CA GLY A 118 -7.18 24.22 -7.37
C GLY A 118 -7.26 25.01 -6.07
N GLU A 119 -7.84 26.21 -6.14
CA GLU A 119 -8.07 27.05 -4.97
C GLU A 119 -8.96 26.33 -3.94
N GLY A 120 -8.55 26.34 -2.67
CA GLY A 120 -9.25 25.66 -1.57
C GLY A 120 -9.03 24.15 -1.48
N SER A 121 -8.24 23.56 -2.38
CA SER A 121 -7.85 22.15 -2.33
C SER A 121 -6.78 21.89 -1.27
N LEU A 122 -6.78 20.68 -0.68
CA LEU A 122 -5.69 20.18 0.15
C LEU A 122 -4.40 19.93 -0.66
N GLY A 123 -4.49 19.86 -1.98
CA GLY A 123 -3.38 19.72 -2.92
C GLY A 123 -3.77 18.90 -4.14
N ASP A 124 -2.80 18.53 -4.97
CA ASP A 124 -3.03 17.73 -6.17
C ASP A 124 -2.59 16.29 -5.92
N ILE A 125 -3.52 15.32 -5.94
CA ILE A 125 -3.17 13.92 -5.69
C ILE A 125 -2.15 13.40 -6.71
N GLN A 126 -2.20 13.88 -7.96
CA GLN A 126 -1.26 13.46 -9.00
C GLN A 126 0.16 13.86 -8.64
N LYS A 127 0.35 15.07 -8.09
CA LYS A 127 1.67 15.54 -7.61
C LYS A 127 2.10 14.82 -6.34
N MET A 128 1.16 14.51 -5.45
CA MET A 128 1.47 13.83 -4.19
C MET A 128 2.03 12.42 -4.42
N VAL A 129 1.57 11.71 -5.47
CA VAL A 129 2.06 10.36 -5.78
C VAL A 129 3.41 10.34 -6.52
N GLU A 130 3.92 11.49 -6.96
CA GLU A 130 5.23 11.59 -7.64
C GLU A 130 6.42 11.25 -6.72
N ILE A 131 6.19 11.10 -5.41
CA ILE A 131 7.22 10.69 -4.44
C ILE A 131 7.61 9.22 -4.58
N PHE A 132 6.68 8.34 -5.00
CA PHE A 132 6.92 6.89 -5.03
C PHE A 132 7.88 6.43 -6.13
N PRO A 133 7.84 7.00 -7.36
CA PRO A 133 8.83 6.72 -8.39
C PRO A 133 10.27 6.90 -7.92
N ALA A 134 10.56 7.88 -7.05
CA ALA A 134 11.93 8.11 -6.57
C ALA A 134 12.50 6.89 -5.81
N THR A 135 11.71 6.28 -4.93
CA THR A 135 12.10 5.05 -4.22
C THR A 135 12.27 3.89 -5.18
N ALA A 136 11.37 3.75 -6.16
CA ALA A 136 11.46 2.69 -7.16
C ALA A 136 12.75 2.80 -8.00
N ILE A 137 13.06 4.01 -8.49
CA ILE A 137 14.28 4.30 -9.26
C ILE A 137 15.53 3.96 -8.43
N LEU A 138 15.58 4.41 -7.17
CA LEU A 138 16.72 4.14 -6.29
C LEU A 138 16.95 2.63 -6.09
N CYS A 139 15.87 1.85 -6.03
CA CYS A 139 15.92 0.41 -5.81
C CYS A 139 15.97 -0.43 -7.09
N GLY A 140 15.96 0.21 -8.28
CA GLY A 140 15.87 -0.49 -9.57
C GLY A 140 14.56 -1.25 -9.77
N LEU A 141 13.47 -0.83 -9.12
CA LEU A 141 12.14 -1.43 -9.24
C LEU A 141 11.41 -0.89 -10.48
N ASP A 142 10.65 -1.76 -11.13
CA ASP A 142 9.73 -1.41 -12.23
C ASP A 142 8.41 -0.90 -11.66
N TYR A 143 8.26 0.43 -11.59
CA TYR A 143 7.11 1.10 -10.98
C TYR A 143 5.85 0.97 -11.85
N GLN A 144 4.81 0.31 -11.31
CA GLN A 144 3.56 -0.01 -11.99
C GLN A 144 2.45 1.04 -11.80
N GLY A 145 2.77 2.17 -11.15
CA GLY A 145 1.84 3.24 -10.84
C GLY A 145 1.27 3.17 -9.42
N ALA A 146 0.39 4.14 -9.12
CA ALA A 146 -0.35 4.22 -7.87
C ALA A 146 -1.86 4.14 -8.14
N LEU A 147 -2.58 3.34 -7.36
CA LEU A 147 -4.03 3.32 -7.29
C LEU A 147 -4.46 3.83 -5.91
N TYR A 148 -5.64 4.46 -5.85
CA TYR A 148 -6.17 4.93 -4.58
C TYR A 148 -7.69 5.10 -4.61
N VAL A 149 -8.27 5.11 -3.40
CA VAL A 149 -9.68 5.46 -3.16
C VAL A 149 -9.78 6.63 -2.19
N HIS A 150 -10.70 7.55 -2.47
CA HIS A 150 -10.97 8.74 -1.69
C HIS A 150 -12.19 8.58 -0.77
N GLY A 151 -12.33 9.48 0.21
CA GLY A 151 -13.54 9.59 1.03
C GLY A 151 -13.73 8.48 2.06
N VAL A 152 -12.69 7.68 2.35
CA VAL A 152 -12.78 6.52 3.26
C VAL A 152 -12.18 6.81 4.64
N GLY A 153 -12.48 7.99 5.18
CA GLY A 153 -11.98 8.49 6.45
C GLY A 153 -12.60 7.84 7.70
N TYR A 154 -12.35 8.45 8.86
CA TYR A 154 -12.90 8.02 10.15
C TYR A 154 -14.22 8.70 10.53
N THR A 155 -14.59 9.79 9.84
CA THR A 155 -15.79 10.60 10.12
C THR A 155 -17.11 9.89 9.81
N THR A 156 -17.04 8.72 9.19
CA THR A 156 -18.16 7.87 8.78
C THR A 156 -18.47 6.76 9.78
N ARG A 157 -17.61 6.54 10.80
CA ARG A 157 -17.64 5.34 11.66
C ARG A 157 -18.71 5.36 12.74
N ASP A 158 -19.23 6.54 13.07
CA ASP A 158 -20.31 6.70 14.06
C ASP A 158 -21.71 6.50 13.45
N ASP A 159 -21.77 6.19 12.15
CA ASP A 159 -22.98 6.04 11.36
C ASP A 159 -22.90 4.74 10.55
N GLU A 160 -23.77 3.80 10.85
CA GLU A 160 -23.78 2.47 10.23
C GLU A 160 -23.98 2.54 8.71
N ALA A 161 -24.84 3.46 8.23
CA ALA A 161 -25.08 3.62 6.80
C ALA A 161 -23.85 4.17 6.08
N LYS A 162 -23.14 5.13 6.69
CA LYS A 162 -21.88 5.64 6.12
C LYS A 162 -20.75 4.63 6.19
N THR A 163 -20.70 3.81 7.24
CA THR A 163 -19.74 2.71 7.36
C THR A 163 -19.96 1.65 6.28
N GLU A 164 -21.22 1.31 5.97
CA GLU A 164 -21.53 0.36 4.90
C GLU A 164 -21.24 0.95 3.51
N SER A 165 -21.52 2.24 3.29
CA SER A 165 -21.09 2.93 2.05
C SER A 165 -19.58 2.87 1.87
N GLN A 166 -18.80 3.16 2.94
CA GLN A 166 -17.34 3.05 2.92
C GLN A 166 -16.87 1.63 2.60
N ARG A 167 -17.56 0.60 3.12
CA ARG A 167 -17.27 -0.80 2.80
C ARG A 167 -17.55 -1.12 1.33
N ALA A 168 -18.65 -0.60 0.78
CA ALA A 168 -18.98 -0.78 -0.64
C ALA A 168 -17.91 -0.13 -1.54
N ASP A 169 -17.48 1.09 -1.23
CA ASP A 169 -16.40 1.78 -1.96
C ASP A 169 -15.08 1.02 -1.86
N ALA A 170 -14.75 0.49 -0.67
CA ALA A 170 -13.56 -0.32 -0.43
C ALA A 170 -13.59 -1.63 -1.24
N LYS A 171 -14.73 -2.32 -1.35
CA LYS A 171 -14.88 -3.52 -2.19
C LYS A 171 -14.75 -3.18 -3.68
N ALA A 172 -15.39 -2.11 -4.14
CA ALA A 172 -15.29 -1.66 -5.52
C ALA A 172 -13.84 -1.28 -5.89
N TYR A 173 -13.12 -0.65 -4.96
CA TYR A 173 -11.70 -0.38 -5.11
C TYR A 173 -10.87 -1.67 -5.11
N ALA A 174 -11.12 -2.60 -4.20
CA ALA A 174 -10.41 -3.87 -4.14
C ALA A 174 -10.53 -4.64 -5.46
N ALA A 175 -11.72 -4.66 -6.09
CA ALA A 175 -11.91 -5.28 -7.40
C ALA A 175 -11.01 -4.66 -8.49
N LYS A 176 -10.85 -3.33 -8.50
CA LYS A 176 -9.93 -2.63 -9.42
C LYS A 176 -8.47 -2.99 -9.13
N LEU A 177 -8.09 -3.04 -7.87
CA LEU A 177 -6.74 -3.40 -7.44
C LEU A 177 -6.40 -4.85 -7.81
N ILE A 178 -7.32 -5.79 -7.58
CA ILE A 178 -7.19 -7.20 -7.98
C ILE A 178 -7.00 -7.31 -9.49
N ALA A 179 -7.83 -6.64 -10.28
CA ALA A 179 -7.70 -6.65 -11.74
C ALA A 179 -6.34 -6.10 -12.18
N ARG A 180 -5.85 -5.04 -11.54
CA ARG A 180 -4.53 -4.47 -11.83
C ARG A 180 -3.39 -5.43 -11.45
N ILE A 181 -3.48 -6.09 -10.29
CA ILE A 181 -2.49 -7.10 -9.89
C ILE A 181 -2.47 -8.23 -10.91
N GLN A 182 -3.63 -8.75 -11.30
CA GLN A 182 -3.75 -9.83 -12.29
C GLN A 182 -3.20 -9.44 -13.66
N GLU A 183 -3.44 -8.21 -14.12
CA GLU A 183 -2.86 -7.67 -15.36
C GLU A 183 -1.32 -7.63 -15.31
N ILE A 184 -0.74 -7.29 -14.16
CA ILE A 184 0.72 -7.25 -13.99
C ILE A 184 1.33 -8.65 -13.93
N THR A 185 0.62 -9.61 -13.32
CA THR A 185 1.12 -10.97 -13.04
C THR A 185 0.79 -12.02 -14.09
N GLY A 186 -0.19 -11.74 -14.96
CA GLY A 186 -0.64 -12.60 -16.06
C GLY A 186 0.25 -12.50 -17.28
#